data_AF-Q8ZUA7-F1
#
_entry.id   AF-Q8ZUA7-F1
#
_cell.length_a   1.000
_cell.length_b   1.000
_cell.length_c   1.000
_cell.angle_alpha   90.00
_cell.angle_beta   90.00
_cell.angle_gamma   90.00
#
_symmetry.space_group_name_H-M   'P 1'
#
loop_
_entity.id
_entity.type
_entity.pdbx_description
1 polymer ?
#
loop_
_entity_poly.entity_id
_entity_poly.type
_entity_poly.pdbx_seq_one_letter_code
_entity_poly.pdbx_strand_id
1 'polypeptide(L)' 'MEERVGLGADVYVVKDPGAANCILLHEALKSGLILYSDERGREMLVKAVNMCYDFFITREKLRYTETVMRDYSPF' A
#
# COMPACT_ATOMS: atom_id res chain seq x y z
N MET A 1 11.41 -10.49 -8.01
CA MET A 1 11.81 -11.77 -7.40
C MET A 1 11.85 -11.52 -5.90
N GLU A 2 10.88 -12.06 -5.16
CA GLU A 2 10.77 -11.93 -3.71
C GLU A 2 11.56 -13.07 -3.05
N GLU A 3 12.62 -12.74 -2.31
CA GLU A 3 13.39 -13.74 -1.56
C GLU A 3 12.78 -13.91 -0.17
N ARG A 4 12.25 -15.10 0.09
CA ARG A 4 11.76 -15.52 1.40
C ARG A 4 12.95 -15.82 2.32
N VAL A 5 13.22 -14.94 3.29
CA VAL A 5 14.12 -15.22 4.41
C VAL A 5 13.27 -15.80 5.54
N GLY A 6 13.55 -17.05 5.93
CA GLY A 6 12.65 -17.90 6.69
C GLY A 6 12.32 -17.40 8.10
N LEU A 7 11.01 -17.33 8.40
CA LEU A 7 10.38 -17.55 9.70
C LEU A 7 8.86 -17.69 9.54
N GLY A 8 8.36 -18.57 8.66
CA GLY A 8 6.91 -18.88 8.52
C GLY A 8 5.96 -17.74 8.13
N ALA A 9 6.43 -16.49 8.17
CA ALA A 9 5.79 -15.31 7.66
C ALA A 9 6.37 -15.05 6.27
N ASP A 10 5.49 -14.81 5.31
CA ASP A 10 5.88 -14.29 4.00
C ASP A 10 6.43 -12.88 4.18
N VAL A 11 7.74 -12.79 4.40
CA VAL A 11 8.44 -11.50 4.55
C VAL A 11 8.47 -10.82 3.19
N TYR A 12 7.69 -9.75 3.06
CA TYR A 12 7.70 -8.88 1.89
C TYR A 12 8.73 -7.76 2.09
N VAL A 13 9.79 -7.75 1.27
CA VAL A 13 10.88 -6.78 1.38
C VAL A 13 10.71 -5.67 0.34
N VAL A 14 10.56 -4.44 0.82
CA VAL A 14 10.47 -3.23 -0.02
C VAL A 14 11.87 -2.63 -0.19
N LYS A 15 12.39 -2.67 -1.43
CA LYS A 15 13.68 -2.03 -1.80
C LYS A 15 13.50 -0.65 -2.43
N ASP A 16 12.31 -0.37 -2.94
CA ASP A 16 11.90 0.91 -3.54
C ASP A 16 10.49 1.25 -3.04
N PRO A 17 10.27 2.41 -2.38
CA PRO A 17 8.94 2.80 -1.90
C PRO A 17 7.90 2.90 -3.03
N GLY A 18 8.29 3.22 -4.26
CA GLY A 18 7.38 3.31 -5.41
C GLY A 18 6.89 1.96 -5.92
N ALA A 19 7.61 0.87 -5.59
CA ALA A 19 7.25 -0.49 -5.95
C ALA A 19 6.49 -1.22 -4.82
N ALA A 20 6.18 -0.54 -3.73
CA ALA A 20 5.49 -1.14 -2.60
C ALA A 20 4.07 -1.59 -2.98
N ASN A 21 3.72 -2.83 -2.63
CA ASN A 21 2.35 -3.29 -2.74
C ASN A 21 1.47 -2.62 -1.68
N CYS A 22 0.69 -1.62 -2.10
CA CYS A 22 -0.13 -0.81 -1.19
C CYS A 22 -1.21 -1.57 -0.44
N ILE A 23 -1.71 -2.68 -0.99
CA ILE A 23 -2.69 -3.52 -0.28
C ILE A 23 -2.00 -4.26 0.85
N LEU A 24 -0.85 -4.89 0.58
CA LEU A 24 -0.08 -5.61 1.61
C LEU A 24 0.44 -4.66 2.69
N LEU A 25 0.91 -3.47 2.30
CA LEU A 25 1.38 -2.47 3.27
C LEU A 25 0.25 -1.99 4.19
N HIS A 26 -0.96 -1.78 3.66
CA HIS A 26 -2.12 -1.38 4.45
C HIS A 26 -2.51 -2.43 5.50
N GLU A 27 -2.51 -3.70 5.11
CA GLU A 27 -2.80 -4.80 6.03
C GLU A 27 -1.67 -5.01 7.06
N ALA A 28 -0.41 -4.79 6.68
CA ALA A 28 0.73 -4.80 7.60
C ALA A 28 0.64 -3.65 8.63
N LEU A 29 0.25 -2.45 8.20
CA LEU A 29 0.03 -1.30 9.10
C LEU A 29 -1.08 -1.57 10.12
N LYS A 30 -2.22 -2.14 9.67
CA LYS A 30 -3.33 -2.50 10.56
C LYS A 30 -2.97 -3.57 11.59
N SER A 31 -2.14 -4.52 11.20
CA SER A 31 -1.72 -5.64 12.06
C SER A 31 -0.51 -5.32 12.95
N GLY A 32 0.12 -4.15 12.76
CA GLY A 32 1.32 -3.74 13.51
C GLY A 32 2.59 -4.53 13.13
N LEU A 33 2.60 -5.20 11.97
CA LEU A 33 3.66 -6.10 11.53
C LEU A 33 4.65 -5.41 10.59
N ILE A 34 5.30 -4.35 11.05
CA ILE A 34 6.30 -3.62 10.26
C ILE A 34 7.64 -3.60 10.97
N LEU A 35 8.66 -4.11 10.29
CA LEU A 35 10.04 -4.08 10.73
C LEU A 35 10.82 -3.12 9.83
N TYR A 36 11.58 -2.21 10.44
CA TYR A 36 12.60 -1.41 9.75
C TYR A 36 13.89 -1.48 10.56
N SER A 37 15.03 -1.54 9.88
CA SER A 37 16.34 -1.80 10.50
C SER A 37 17.00 -0.55 11.09
N ASP A 38 16.70 0.62 10.54
CA ASP A 38 17.43 1.86 10.79
C ASP A 38 16.60 3.10 10.38
N GLU A 39 17.17 4.30 10.57
CA GLU A 39 16.53 5.57 10.23
C GLU A 39 16.17 5.68 8.75
N ARG A 40 17.00 5.13 7.85
CA ARG A 40 16.72 5.11 6.41
C ARG A 40 15.55 4.17 6.10
N GLY A 41 15.47 3.03 6.79
CA GLY A 41 14.32 2.13 6.77
C GLY A 41 13.02 2.84 7.18
N ARG A 42 13.07 3.64 8.25
CA ARG A 42 11.94 4.45 8.69
C ARG A 42 11.52 5.48 7.63
N GLU A 43 12.46 6.17 7.01
CA GLU A 43 12.16 7.12 5.93
C GLU A 43 11.52 6.44 4.71
N MET A 44 12.01 5.24 4.35
CA MET A 44 11.42 4.44 3.27
C MET A 44 9.98 4.04 3.59
N LEU A 45 9.71 3.64 4.84
CA LEU A 45 8.36 3.33 5.30
C LEU A 45 7.44 4.55 5.15
N VAL A 46 7.84 5.72 5.63
CA VAL A 46 7.03 6.96 5.52
C VAL A 46 6.72 7.30 4.06
N LYS A 47 7.70 7.19 3.16
CA LYS A 47 7.49 7.43 1.73
C LYS A 47 6.50 6.45 1.11
N ALA A 48 6.65 5.15 1.41
CA ALA A 48 5.74 4.11 0.91
C ALA A 48 4.32 4.32 1.43
N VAL A 49 4.15 4.68 2.71
CA VAL A 49 2.84 5.00 3.31
C VAL A 49 2.17 6.15 2.56
N ASN A 50 2.89 7.25 2.33
CA ASN A 50 2.33 8.42 1.64
C ASN A 50 1.90 8.08 0.21
N MET A 51 2.74 7.38 -0.55
CA MET A 51 2.39 6.95 -1.91
C MET A 51 1.17 6.03 -1.94
N CYS A 52 1.10 5.09 -0.99
CA CYS A 52 -0.02 4.17 -0.90
C CYS A 52 -1.32 4.84 -0.43
N TYR A 53 -1.21 5.87 0.41
CA TYR A 53 -2.36 6.68 0.77
C TYR A 53 -2.95 7.42 -0.43
N ASP A 54 -2.10 8.02 -1.28
CA ASP A 54 -2.53 8.65 -2.53
C ASP A 54 -3.20 7.65 -3.49
N PHE A 55 -2.68 6.42 -3.55
CA PHE A 55 -3.29 5.32 -4.31
C PHE A 55 -4.72 5.00 -3.80
N PHE A 56 -4.90 4.89 -2.49
CA PHE A 56 -6.23 4.61 -1.91
C PHE A 56 -7.21 5.74 -2.13
N ILE A 57 -6.80 7.00 -1.94
CA ILE A 57 -7.63 8.19 -2.23
C ILE A 57 -8.06 8.18 -3.70
N THR A 58 -7.12 7.91 -4.62
CA THR A 58 -7.42 7.89 -6.06
C THR A 58 -8.43 6.79 -6.40
N ARG A 59 -8.28 5.60 -5.82
CA ARG A 59 -9.24 4.49 -6.00
C ARG A 59 -10.62 4.80 -5.44
N GLU A 60 -10.69 5.46 -4.29
CA GLU A 60 -11.96 5.87 -3.68
C GLU A 60 -12.67 6.90 -4.57
N LYS A 61 -11.94 7.90 -5.07
CA LYS A 61 -12.47 8.91 -6.00
C LYS A 61 -12.94 8.30 -7.33
N LEU A 62 -12.21 7.31 -7.87
CA LEU A 62 -12.62 6.60 -9.08
C LEU A 62 -13.93 5.83 -8.84
N ARG A 63 -14.03 5.08 -7.75
CA ARG A 63 -15.27 4.36 -7.38
C ARG A 63 -16.45 5.32 -7.16
N TYR A 64 -16.21 6.47 -6.53
CA TYR A 64 -17.24 7.49 -6.35
C TYR A 64 -17.71 8.04 -7.70
N THR A 65 -16.78 8.38 -8.60
CA THR A 65 -17.08 8.84 -9.96
C THR A 65 -17.87 7.79 -10.75
N GLU A 66 -17.47 6.52 -10.69
CA GLU A 66 -18.19 5.40 -11.32
C GLU A 66 -19.63 5.26 -10.79
N THR A 67 -19.84 5.46 -9.49
CA THR A 67 -21.16 5.38 -8.85
C THR A 67 -22.03 6.56 -9.28
N VAL A 68 -21.52 7.78 -9.23
CA VAL A 68 -22.23 8.98 -9.70
C VAL A 68 -22.58 8.88 -11.18
N MET A 69 -21.67 8.40 -12.03
CA MET A 69 -21.95 8.22 -13.46
C MET A 69 -23.02 7.16 -13.73
N ARG A 70 -23.13 6.12 -12.91
CA ARG A 70 -24.24 5.15 -13.00
C ARG A 70 -25.57 5.77 -12.60
N ASP A 71 -25.60 6.53 -11.51
CA ASP A 71 -26.82 7.16 -10.99
C ASP A 71 -27.32 8.32 -11.88
N TYR A 72 -26.41 8.94 -12.65
CA TYR A 72 -26.72 10.03 -13.61
C TYR A 72 -26.83 9.56 -15.07
N SER A 73 -26.74 8.27 -15.38
CA SER A 73 -26.95 7.75 -16.73
C SER A 73 -28.44 7.56 -17.01
N PRO A 74 -29.08 8.30 -17.94
CA PRO A 74 -30.50 8.16 -18.25
C PRO A 74 -30.77 7.01 -19.25
N PHE A 75 -29.90 6.00 -19.28
CA PHE A 75 -30.02 4.81 -20.15
C PHE A 75 -30.13 3.55 -19.30
#